data_AF-A0A1Y2I5M4-F1
#
_entry.id   AF-A0A1Y2I5M4-F1
#
_cell.length_a   1.000
_cell.length_b   1.000
_cell.length_c   1.000
_cell.angle_alpha   90.00
_cell.angle_beta   90.00
_cell.angle_gamma   90.00
#
_symmetry.space_group_name_H-M   'P 1'
#
loop_
_entity.id
_entity.type
_entity.pdbx_description
1 polymer ?
#
loop_
_entity_poly.entity_id
_entity_poly.type
_entity_poly.pdbx_seq_one_letter_code
_entity_poly.pdbx_strand_id
1 'polypeptide(L)'
;SYRDRRFVIIYYGQTRHKALFERMSAVNMSEDETDGESVEHPPVYRIVIAEWQSEELRQFLWTLDALYREYWAKPPGTRRKAGNPPRTRILRNESRVVPGTAPAGLWANCYNQEWLAKLRPWEREALDIQNSNYDFSLAGITD
;
A
#
# COMPACT_ATOMS: atom_id res chain seq x y z
N SER A 1 5.52 4.53 -2.88
CA SER A 1 5.15 4.01 -4.23
C SER A 1 5.44 2.50 -4.32
N TYR A 2 5.01 1.77 -5.37
CA TYR A 2 5.32 0.32 -5.54
C TYR A 2 6.82 0.03 -5.39
N ARG A 3 7.67 0.83 -6.05
CA ARG A 3 9.12 0.67 -6.03
C ARG A 3 9.70 0.87 -4.64
N ASP A 4 9.22 1.88 -3.91
CA ASP A 4 9.67 2.20 -2.55
C ASP A 4 9.33 1.07 -1.56
N ARG A 5 8.10 0.57 -1.62
CA ARG A 5 7.64 -0.54 -0.75
C ARG A 5 8.40 -1.82 -1.06
N ARG A 6 8.63 -2.11 -2.35
CA ARG A 6 9.47 -3.25 -2.78
C ARG A 6 10.92 -3.10 -2.30
N PHE A 7 11.46 -1.87 -2.30
CA PHE A 7 12.78 -1.59 -1.73
C PHE A 7 12.82 -1.97 -0.25
N VAL A 8 11.84 -1.52 0.56
CA VAL A 8 11.78 -1.85 1.99
C VAL A 8 11.75 -3.36 2.21
N ILE A 9 10.93 -4.09 1.45
CA ILE A 9 10.84 -5.55 1.55
C ILE A 9 12.20 -6.22 1.33
N ILE A 10 12.95 -5.77 0.33
CA ILE A 10 14.25 -6.37 0.00
C ILE A 10 15.31 -5.93 1.02
N TYR A 11 15.37 -4.64 1.34
CA TYR A 11 16.40 -4.06 2.19
C TYR A 11 16.32 -4.56 3.63
N TYR A 12 15.12 -4.66 4.19
CA TYR A 12 14.90 -5.17 5.56
C TYR A 12 14.69 -6.69 5.62
N GLY A 13 15.00 -7.42 4.53
CA GLY A 13 14.95 -8.89 4.52
C GLY A 13 13.55 -9.49 4.69
N GLN A 14 12.47 -8.74 4.42
CA GLN A 14 11.09 -9.17 4.60
C GLN A 14 10.58 -10.03 3.42
N THR A 15 11.41 -10.98 2.96
CA THR A 15 11.23 -11.67 1.68
C THR A 15 9.96 -12.50 1.58
N ARG A 16 9.32 -12.86 2.71
CA ARG A 16 7.99 -13.49 2.72
C ARG A 16 6.92 -12.66 2.00
N HIS A 17 7.10 -11.33 1.93
CA HIS A 17 6.19 -10.43 1.25
C HIS A 17 6.40 -10.31 -0.25
N LYS A 18 7.39 -11.00 -0.82
CA LYS A 18 7.56 -11.08 -2.28
C LYS A 18 6.33 -11.69 -2.96
N ALA A 19 5.79 -12.78 -2.41
CA ALA A 19 4.64 -13.47 -2.99
C ALA A 19 3.38 -12.58 -3.11
N LEU A 20 3.21 -11.64 -2.17
CA LEU A 20 2.15 -10.63 -2.20
C LEU A 20 2.41 -9.60 -3.31
N PHE A 21 3.64 -9.10 -3.42
CA PHE A 21 4.03 -8.09 -4.41
C PHE A 21 4.16 -8.63 -5.84
N GLU A 22 4.25 -9.94 -6.02
CA GLU A 22 4.21 -10.61 -7.33
C GLU A 22 2.77 -10.71 -7.88
N ARG A 23 1.77 -10.73 -6.99
CA ARG A 23 0.34 -10.73 -7.35
C ARG A 23 -0.25 -9.33 -7.47
N MET A 24 0.52 -8.31 -7.09
CA MET A 24 0.10 -6.92 -7.13
C MET A 24 0.96 -6.13 -8.12
N SER A 25 0.33 -5.21 -8.82
CA SER A 25 0.98 -4.27 -9.73
C SER A 25 0.88 -2.85 -9.19
N ALA A 26 1.50 -1.90 -9.89
CA ALA A 26 1.46 -0.49 -9.51
C ALA A 26 0.01 0.06 -9.43
N VAL A 27 -0.91 -0.41 -10.29
CA VAL A 27 -2.31 0.05 -10.28
C VAL A 27 -3.11 -0.46 -9.08
N ASN A 28 -2.61 -1.48 -8.38
CA ASN A 28 -3.21 -1.98 -7.15
C ASN A 28 -2.69 -1.25 -5.91
N MET A 29 -1.73 -0.33 -6.07
CA MET A 29 -1.26 0.53 -4.99
C MET A 29 -2.22 1.71 -4.86
N SER A 30 -2.70 1.99 -3.65
CA SER A 30 -3.61 3.11 -3.37
C SER A 30 -3.21 4.40 -4.07
N GLU A 31 -4.19 5.08 -4.67
CA GLU A 31 -4.01 6.36 -5.36
C GLU A 31 -3.82 7.51 -4.36
N ASP A 32 -3.28 8.62 -4.86
CA ASP A 32 -3.10 9.84 -4.10
C ASP A 32 -3.54 11.08 -4.89
N GLU A 33 -4.21 12.01 -4.21
CA GLU A 33 -4.63 13.29 -4.77
C GLU A 33 -3.81 14.41 -4.10
N THR A 34 -3.46 15.45 -4.84
CA THR A 34 -2.75 16.63 -4.29
C THR A 34 -3.71 17.53 -3.52
N ASP A 35 -3.23 18.13 -2.43
CA ASP A 35 -4.00 19.14 -1.69
C ASP A 35 -4.18 20.42 -2.52
N GLY A 36 -5.43 20.74 -2.90
CA GLY A 36 -5.90 22.08 -3.27
C GLY A 36 -5.45 22.67 -4.63
N GLU A 37 -5.93 23.88 -4.92
CA GLU A 37 -5.57 24.67 -6.12
C GLU A 37 -4.15 25.27 -6.03
N SER A 38 -3.55 25.35 -4.84
CA SER A 38 -2.21 25.90 -4.62
C SER A 38 -1.22 24.83 -4.16
N VAL A 39 -0.07 24.76 -4.83
CA VAL A 39 1.00 23.80 -4.54
C VAL A 39 1.77 24.23 -3.29
N GLU A 40 1.59 23.53 -2.17
CA GLU A 40 2.47 23.66 -0.99
C GLU A 40 3.80 22.91 -1.19
N HIS A 41 4.88 23.43 -0.61
CA HIS A 41 6.21 22.82 -0.66
C HIS A 41 6.76 22.52 0.75
N PRO A 42 7.01 21.25 1.11
CA PRO A 42 6.84 20.04 0.28
C PRO A 42 5.36 19.65 0.12
N PRO A 43 4.95 19.10 -1.03
CA PRO A 43 3.56 18.73 -1.28
C PRO A 43 3.11 17.59 -0.37
N VAL A 44 1.94 17.77 0.22
CA VAL A 44 1.22 16.76 0.98
C VAL A 44 0.14 16.17 0.07
N TYR A 45 -0.01 14.85 0.12
CA TYR A 45 -0.96 14.12 -0.70
C TYR A 45 -2.02 13.47 0.18
N ARG A 46 -3.28 13.56 -0.21
CA ARG A 46 -4.37 12.82 0.45
C ARG A 46 -4.39 11.40 -0.07
N ILE A 47 -4.54 10.44 0.85
CA ILE A 47 -4.73 9.04 0.48
C ILE A 47 -6.15 8.88 -0.08
N VAL A 48 -6.25 8.30 -1.27
CA VAL A 48 -7.50 7.78 -1.81
C VAL A 48 -7.58 6.29 -1.46
N ILE A 49 -8.70 5.90 -0.87
CA ILE A 49 -8.95 4.53 -0.43
C ILE A 49 -9.54 3.73 -1.59
N ALA A 50 -8.92 2.60 -1.92
CA ALA A 50 -9.52 1.63 -2.82
C ALA A 50 -10.54 0.78 -2.05
N GLU A 51 -11.81 0.80 -2.46
CA GLU A 51 -12.94 0.17 -1.77
C GLU A 51 -12.69 -1.34 -1.55
N TRP A 52 -12.09 -2.00 -2.55
CA TRP A 52 -11.77 -3.43 -2.50
C TRP A 52 -10.74 -3.80 -1.44
N GLN A 53 -9.89 -2.87 -1.02
CA GLN A 53 -8.72 -3.16 -0.20
C GLN A 53 -9.10 -3.31 1.27
N SER A 54 -8.70 -4.40 1.93
CA SER A 54 -8.90 -4.55 3.38
C SER A 54 -8.14 -3.48 4.16
N GLU A 55 -8.54 -3.24 5.41
CA GLU A 55 -7.84 -2.29 6.27
C GLU A 55 -6.44 -2.79 6.63
N GLU A 56 -6.30 -4.09 6.89
CA GLU A 56 -5.04 -4.74 7.23
C GLU A 56 -4.02 -4.60 6.11
N LEU A 57 -4.43 -4.82 4.86
CA LEU A 57 -3.56 -4.62 3.70
C LEU A 57 -3.19 -3.14 3.54
N ARG A 58 -4.13 -2.21 3.78
CA ARG A 58 -3.85 -0.77 3.72
C ARG A 58 -2.80 -0.36 4.76
N GLN A 59 -3.03 -0.72 6.01
CA GLN A 59 -2.12 -0.44 7.12
C GLN A 59 -0.73 -1.01 6.84
N PHE A 60 -0.65 -2.27 6.42
CA PHE A 60 0.62 -2.90 6.03
C PHE A 60 1.37 -2.09 4.95
N LEU A 61 0.69 -1.68 3.88
CA LEU A 61 1.32 -0.89 2.82
C LEU A 61 1.75 0.51 3.27
N TRP A 62 1.01 1.12 4.20
CA TRP A 62 1.37 2.41 4.80
C TRP A 62 2.56 2.30 5.75
N THR A 63 2.66 1.20 6.51
CA THR A 63 3.85 0.90 7.32
C THR A 63 5.09 0.79 6.44
N LEU A 64 5.01 0.12 5.28
CA LEU A 64 6.12 0.09 4.32
C LEU A 64 6.47 1.49 3.78
N ASP A 65 5.48 2.35 3.52
CA ASP A 65 5.73 3.74 3.13
C ASP A 65 6.41 4.56 4.26
N ALA A 66 6.06 4.30 5.53
CA ALA A 66 6.71 4.93 6.69
C ALA A 66 8.18 4.51 6.82
N LEU A 67 8.46 3.20 6.78
CA LEU A 67 9.82 2.66 6.84
C LEU A 67 10.71 3.21 5.71
N TYR A 68 10.16 3.35 4.51
CA TYR A 68 10.92 3.95 3.41
C TYR A 68 11.25 5.42 3.66
N ARG A 69 10.32 6.20 4.23
CA ARG A 69 10.56 7.61 4.57
C ARG A 69 11.65 7.75 5.63
N GLU A 70 11.66 6.89 6.64
CA GLU A 70 12.71 6.85 7.66
C GLU A 70 14.07 6.53 7.06
N TYR A 71 14.14 5.46 6.25
CA TYR A 71 15.35 5.10 5.52
C TYR A 71 15.83 6.26 4.64
N TRP A 72 14.94 6.88 3.86
CA TRP A 72 15.31 7.98 2.98
C TRP A 72 15.80 9.20 3.76
N ALA A 73 15.18 9.52 4.90
CA ALA A 73 15.58 10.66 5.73
C ALA A 73 16.97 10.47 6.37
N LYS A 74 17.30 9.24 6.78
CA LYS A 74 18.54 8.88 7.47
C LYS A 74 19.12 7.56 6.92
N PRO A 75 19.59 7.53 5.67
CA PRO A 75 20.07 6.27 5.10
C PRO A 75 21.39 5.85 5.78
N PRO A 76 21.49 4.61 6.28
CA PRO A 76 22.71 4.15 6.93
C PRO A 76 23.93 4.22 6.00
N GLY A 77 25.05 4.75 6.52
CA GLY A 77 26.33 4.77 5.81
C GLY A 77 26.40 5.66 4.55
N THR A 78 25.34 6.42 4.23
CA THR A 78 25.32 7.30 3.07
C THR A 78 24.60 8.61 3.38
N ARG A 79 24.78 9.62 2.53
CA ARG A 79 23.98 10.84 2.60
C ARG A 79 22.61 10.58 1.96
N ARG A 80 21.56 11.18 2.54
CA ARG A 80 20.26 11.33 1.90
C ARG A 80 20.39 11.76 0.44
N LYS A 81 19.71 11.04 -0.47
CA LYS A 81 19.72 11.36 -1.90
C LYS A 81 19.22 12.80 -2.13
N ALA A 82 19.92 13.53 -3.00
CA ALA A 82 19.45 14.81 -3.51
C ALA A 82 18.25 14.58 -4.46
N GLY A 83 17.30 15.52 -4.47
CA GLY A 83 16.07 15.43 -5.26
C GLY A 83 14.81 15.49 -4.40
N ASN A 84 13.67 15.16 -5.02
CA ASN A 84 12.38 15.24 -4.34
C ASN A 84 12.28 14.21 -3.21
N PRO A 85 11.78 14.62 -2.03
CA PRO A 85 11.50 13.69 -0.94
C PRO A 85 10.43 12.68 -1.36
N PRO A 86 10.41 11.48 -0.73
CA PRO A 86 9.27 10.57 -0.83
C PRO A 86 8.00 11.31 -0.46
N ARG A 87 6.90 10.99 -1.15
CA ARG A 87 5.61 11.64 -0.92
C ARG A 87 5.15 11.45 0.53
N THR A 88 4.80 12.55 1.18
CA THR A 88 4.07 12.51 2.44
C THR A 88 2.60 12.34 2.13
N ARG A 89 2.04 11.19 2.51
CA ARG A 89 0.64 10.85 2.30
C ARG A 89 -0.09 10.88 3.64
N ILE A 90 -1.23 11.54 3.69
CA ILE A 90 -2.04 11.68 4.91
C ILE A 90 -3.42 11.07 4.66
N LEU A 91 -3.83 10.17 5.56
CA LEU A 91 -5.21 9.72 5.65
C LEU A 91 -6.01 10.81 6.37
N ARG A 92 -7.10 11.28 5.78
CA ARG A 92 -8.03 12.22 6.41
C ARG A 92 -9.39 11.57 6.58
N ASN A 93 -10.21 12.09 7.48
CA ASN A 93 -11.58 11.58 7.68
C ASN A 93 -12.41 11.71 6.39
N GLU A 94 -12.16 12.76 5.61
CA GLU A 94 -12.77 13.01 4.31
C GLU A 94 -12.02 12.38 3.12
N SER A 95 -11.11 11.42 3.38
CA SER A 95 -10.42 10.70 2.30
C SER A 95 -11.42 10.02 1.38
N ARG A 96 -11.34 10.34 0.09
CA ARG A 96 -12.18 9.77 -0.95
C ARG A 96 -12.01 8.25 -1.01
N VAL A 97 -13.13 7.56 -1.16
CA VAL A 97 -13.16 6.13 -1.50
C VAL A 97 -13.50 6.00 -2.99
N VAL A 98 -12.73 5.19 -3.71
CA VAL A 98 -12.97 4.86 -5.12
C VAL A 98 -12.98 3.34 -5.29
N PRO A 99 -13.67 2.78 -6.31
CA PRO A 99 -13.70 1.33 -6.51
C PRO A 99 -12.30 0.70 -6.60
N GLY A 100 -11.38 1.37 -7.32
CA GLY A 100 -10.02 0.87 -7.58
C GLY A 100 -10.00 -0.38 -8.48
N THR A 101 -8.81 -0.93 -8.70
CA THR A 101 -8.64 -2.20 -9.43
C THR A 101 -8.17 -3.28 -8.46
N ALA A 102 -9.05 -4.23 -8.15
CA ALA A 102 -8.73 -5.37 -7.31
C ALA A 102 -7.88 -6.40 -8.10
N PRO A 103 -6.71 -6.80 -7.60
CA PRO A 103 -5.93 -7.89 -8.20
C PRO A 103 -6.61 -9.24 -7.92
N ALA A 104 -6.49 -10.17 -8.86
CA ALA A 104 -6.87 -11.57 -8.66
C ALA A 104 -5.76 -12.33 -7.90
N GLY A 105 -6.12 -13.45 -7.27
CA GLY A 105 -5.16 -14.37 -6.67
C GLY A 105 -4.61 -13.95 -5.30
N LEU A 106 -5.16 -12.91 -4.66
CA LEU A 106 -4.79 -12.57 -3.28
C LEU A 106 -5.49 -13.45 -2.25
N TRP A 107 -5.00 -13.39 -1.02
CA TRP A 107 -5.59 -14.02 0.16
C TRP A 107 -6.89 -13.33 0.58
N ALA A 108 -7.76 -14.09 1.24
CA ALA A 108 -9.09 -13.62 1.61
C ALA A 108 -9.07 -12.31 2.42
N ASN A 109 -8.15 -12.20 3.37
CA ASN A 109 -7.97 -11.01 4.21
C ASN A 109 -7.26 -9.82 3.54
N CYS A 110 -6.91 -9.92 2.24
CA CYS A 110 -6.49 -8.76 1.46
C CYS A 110 -7.68 -7.95 0.92
N TYR A 111 -8.86 -8.56 0.84
CA TYR A 111 -10.05 -7.94 0.31
C TYR A 111 -10.96 -7.43 1.44
N ASN A 112 -11.57 -6.28 1.23
CA ASN A 112 -12.63 -5.76 2.08
C ASN A 112 -13.87 -6.67 1.95
N GLN A 113 -14.30 -7.24 3.07
CA GLN A 113 -15.39 -8.21 3.09
C GLN A 113 -16.75 -7.58 2.75
N GLU A 114 -16.98 -6.33 3.14
CA GLU A 114 -18.20 -5.60 2.77
C GLU A 114 -18.26 -5.35 1.27
N TRP A 115 -17.12 -5.04 0.66
CA TRP A 115 -17.03 -4.89 -0.79
C TRP A 115 -17.22 -6.23 -1.52
N LEU A 116 -16.59 -7.31 -1.03
CA LEU A 116 -16.78 -8.65 -1.59
C LEU A 116 -18.25 -9.10 -1.55
N ALA A 117 -18.99 -8.73 -0.49
CA ALA A 117 -20.41 -9.06 -0.36
C ALA A 117 -21.30 -8.35 -1.39
N LYS A 118 -20.83 -7.24 -2.00
CA LYS A 118 -21.54 -6.51 -3.05
C LYS A 118 -21.34 -7.11 -4.44
N LEU A 119 -20.31 -7.94 -4.62
CA LEU A 119 -19.97 -8.50 -5.94
C LEU A 119 -20.97 -9.58 -6.36
N ARG A 120 -21.22 -9.66 -7.66
CA ARG A 120 -21.95 -10.81 -8.23
C ARG A 120 -21.10 -12.08 -8.08
N PRO A 121 -21.72 -13.27 -8.03
CA PRO A 121 -21.00 -14.53 -7.87
C PRO A 121 -19.84 -14.70 -8.86
N TRP A 122 -20.04 -14.36 -10.14
CA TRP A 122 -19.02 -14.47 -11.17
C TRP A 122 -17.89 -13.44 -11.06
N GLU A 123 -18.18 -12.23 -10.55
CA GLU A 123 -17.15 -11.20 -10.29
C GLU A 123 -16.25 -11.65 -9.15
N ARG A 124 -16.85 -12.27 -8.13
CA ARG A 124 -16.12 -12.85 -7.00
C ARG A 124 -15.30 -14.07 -7.42
N GLU A 125 -15.83 -14.93 -8.28
CA GLU A 125 -15.10 -16.08 -8.84
C GLU A 125 -13.89 -15.62 -9.66
N ALA A 126 -14.04 -14.57 -10.47
CA ALA A 126 -12.95 -14.00 -11.27
C ALA A 126 -11.78 -13.45 -10.45
N LEU A 127 -11.97 -13.18 -9.16
CA LEU A 127 -10.89 -12.76 -8.26
C LEU A 127 -9.96 -13.91 -7.86
N ASP A 128 -10.34 -15.18 -8.07
CA ASP A 128 -9.51 -16.35 -7.73
C ASP A 128 -8.91 -16.27 -6.30
N ILE A 129 -9.78 -15.94 -5.33
CA ILE A 129 -9.37 -15.65 -3.96
C ILE A 129 -8.77 -16.90 -3.32
N GLN A 130 -7.55 -16.76 -2.81
CA GLN A 130 -6.89 -17.83 -2.08
C GLN A 130 -7.62 -18.07 -0.76
N ASN A 131 -8.02 -19.32 -0.51
CA ASN A 131 -8.76 -19.73 0.68
C ASN A 131 -7.86 -19.88 1.93
N SER A 132 -7.08 -18.84 2.21
CA SER A 132 -6.23 -18.70 3.39
C SER A 132 -6.02 -17.22 3.70
N ASN A 133 -5.54 -16.92 4.91
CA ASN A 133 -5.19 -15.56 5.31
C ASN A 133 -3.69 -15.31 5.09
N TYR A 134 -3.38 -14.11 4.64
CA TYR A 134 -2.03 -13.61 4.54
C TYR A 134 -1.55 -13.07 5.89
N ASP A 135 -0.30 -13.38 6.25
CA ASP A 135 0.39 -12.81 7.40
C ASP A 135 1.09 -11.50 7.01
N PHE A 136 0.57 -10.38 7.51
CA PHE A 136 1.10 -9.03 7.28
C PHE A 136 2.22 -8.61 8.26
N SER A 137 2.63 -9.47 9.19
CA SER A 137 3.64 -9.10 10.19
C SER A 137 4.98 -8.76 9.53
N LEU A 138 5.75 -7.84 10.12
CA LEU A 138 7.13 -7.52 9.72
C LEU A 138 8.09 -8.09 10.77
N ALA A 139 9.02 -8.94 10.34
CA ALA A 139 9.92 -9.64 11.27
C ALA A 139 11.05 -8.71 11.73
N GLY A 140 11.30 -8.62 13.04
CA GLY A 140 12.42 -7.84 13.58
C GLY A 140 12.28 -6.32 13.41
N ILE A 141 11.10 -5.85 13.03
CA ILE A 141 10.71 -4.44 13.03
C ILE A 141 9.60 -4.33 14.07
N THR A 142 9.97 -4.01 15.30
CA THR A 142 9.02 -3.67 16.37
C THR A 142 8.77 -2.16 16.36
N ASP A 143 7.52 -1.77 16.58
CA ASP A 143 7.10 -0.37 16.78
C ASP A 143 7.88 0.34 17.91
#